data_AF-A0A9E9DFG4-F1
#
_entry.id   AF-A0A9E9DFG4-F1
#
_cell.length_a   1.000
_cell.length_b   1.000
_cell.length_c   1.000
_cell.angle_alpha   90.00
_cell.angle_beta   90.00
_cell.angle_gamma   90.00
#
_symmetry.space_group_name_H-M   'P 1'
#
loop_
_entity.id
_entity.type
_entity.pdbx_description
1 polymer ?
#
loop_
_entity_poly.entity_id
_entity_poly.type
_entity_poly.pdbx_seq_one_letter_code
_entity_poly.pdbx_strand_id
1 'polypeptide(L)'
;MNSTLPIRRARLPLGRLLATPAAVDAIQSAGTSIFTLVNRHACGDWGDLPEADREQNDLSVVAGRRVLSSYPLGGELKVWIITEADRSTTTLLLPEEY
;
A
#
# COMPACT_ATOMS: atom_id res chain seq x y z
N MET A 1 -15.34 -4.71 28.22
CA MET A 1 -14.96 -5.83 27.34
C MET A 1 -13.77 -5.35 26.50
N ASN A 2 -12.54 -5.73 26.85
CA ASN A 2 -11.37 -5.39 26.04
C ASN A 2 -11.33 -6.34 24.85
N SER A 3 -11.81 -5.87 23.69
CA SER A 3 -11.61 -6.58 22.42
C SER A 3 -10.17 -6.37 21.99
N THR A 4 -9.32 -7.38 22.23
CA THR A 4 -7.96 -7.41 21.68
C THR A 4 -8.11 -7.67 20.17
N LEU A 5 -7.97 -6.62 19.34
CA LEU A 5 -7.92 -6.78 17.90
C LEU A 5 -6.76 -7.73 17.55
N PRO A 6 -6.97 -8.78 16.74
CA PRO A 6 -5.90 -9.70 16.40
C PRO A 6 -4.80 -8.94 15.65
N ILE A 7 -3.56 -9.04 16.12
CA ILE A 7 -2.39 -8.50 15.43
C ILE A 7 -2.26 -9.27 14.11
N ARG A 8 -2.60 -8.62 12.99
CA ARG A 8 -2.44 -9.21 11.67
C ARG A 8 -0.94 -9.31 11.34
N ARG A 9 -0.50 -10.51 10.97
CA ARG A 9 0.90 -10.74 10.58
C ARG A 9 1.14 -10.12 9.21
N ALA A 10 2.20 -9.32 9.08
CA ALA A 10 2.63 -8.80 7.79
C ALA A 10 2.94 -9.96 6.83
N ARG A 11 2.38 -9.89 5.61
CA ARG A 11 2.59 -10.84 4.52
C ARG A 11 3.71 -10.39 3.59
N LEU A 12 3.90 -9.08 3.46
CA LEU A 12 4.89 -8.45 2.61
C LEU A 12 5.94 -7.73 3.47
N PRO A 13 7.21 -8.15 3.42
CA PRO A 13 8.30 -7.34 3.98
C PRO A 13 8.37 -6.00 3.25
N LEU A 14 8.39 -4.91 3.99
CA LEU A 14 8.51 -3.56 3.43
C LEU A 14 9.97 -3.10 3.43
N GLY A 15 10.28 -2.20 2.50
CA GLY A 15 11.58 -1.54 2.43
C GLY A 15 11.60 -0.20 3.14
N ARG A 16 12.59 0.64 2.80
CA ARG A 16 12.62 2.04 3.24
C ARG A 16 11.37 2.76 2.74
N LEU A 17 10.61 3.33 3.66
CA LEU A 17 9.43 4.12 3.34
C LEU A 17 9.83 5.45 2.71
N LEU A 18 9.27 5.73 1.54
CA LEU A 18 9.41 6.98 0.80
C LEU A 18 8.00 7.46 0.41
N ALA A 19 7.83 8.77 0.28
CA ALA A 19 6.60 9.35 -0.24
C ALA A 19 6.92 10.58 -1.07
N THR A 20 6.23 10.77 -2.19
CA THR A 20 6.29 12.02 -2.94
C THR A 20 5.57 13.13 -2.13
N PRO A 21 5.98 14.40 -2.27
CA PRO A 21 5.28 15.52 -1.62
C PRO A 21 3.79 15.54 -1.98
N ALA A 22 3.44 15.32 -3.25
CA ALA A 22 2.06 15.31 -3.71
C ALA A 22 1.22 14.20 -3.06
N ALA A 23 1.78 13.00 -2.87
CA ALA A 23 1.09 11.93 -2.15
C ALA A 23 0.90 12.25 -0.67
N VAL A 24 1.88 12.88 -0.01
CA VAL A 24 1.74 13.33 1.39
C VAL A 24 0.60 14.34 1.52
N ASP A 25 0.57 15.35 0.66
CA ASP A 25 -0.45 16.40 0.67
C ASP A 25 -1.85 15.83 0.40
N ALA A 26 -1.97 14.91 -0.56
CA ALA A 26 -3.21 14.23 -0.90
C ALA A 26 -3.75 13.39 0.28
N ILE A 27 -2.88 12.58 0.91
CA ILE A 27 -3.26 11.74 2.06
C ILE A 27 -3.70 12.61 3.24
N GLN A 28 -2.98 13.69 3.52
CA GLN A 28 -3.31 14.63 4.61
C GLN A 28 -4.64 15.35 4.35
N SER A 29 -4.86 15.84 3.13
CA SER A 29 -6.10 16.51 2.74
C SER A 29 -7.31 15.60 2.84
N ALA A 30 -7.13 14.30 2.57
CA ALA A 30 -8.14 13.26 2.74
C ALA A 30 -8.36 12.83 4.21
N GLY A 31 -7.64 13.42 5.18
CA GLY A 31 -7.73 13.05 6.59
C GLY A 31 -7.33 11.59 6.87
N THR A 32 -6.55 10.99 5.98
CA THR A 32 -6.16 9.58 6.06
C THR A 32 -4.76 9.43 6.66
N SER A 33 -4.50 8.33 7.37
CA SER A 33 -3.18 8.04 7.93
C SER A 33 -2.30 7.25 6.96
N ILE A 34 -1.09 7.75 6.69
CA ILE A 34 -0.05 7.03 5.94
C ILE A 34 0.18 5.63 6.53
N PHE A 35 0.30 5.55 7.85
CA PHE A 35 0.55 4.27 8.54
C PHE A 35 -0.58 3.27 8.35
N THR A 36 -1.83 3.74 8.27
CA THR A 36 -2.97 2.86 7.99
C THR A 36 -2.85 2.25 6.59
N LEU A 37 -2.51 3.05 5.58
CA LEU A 37 -2.36 2.57 4.20
C LEU A 37 -1.16 1.62 4.06
N VAL A 38 -0.02 1.97 4.66
CA VAL A 38 1.18 1.12 4.68
C VAL A 38 0.91 -0.20 5.39
N ASN A 39 0.18 -0.19 6.51
CA ASN A 39 -0.15 -1.42 7.24
C ASN A 39 -1.11 -2.32 6.44
N ARG A 40 -2.06 -1.72 5.71
CA ARG A 40 -2.93 -2.46 4.77
C ARG A 40 -2.09 -3.15 3.70
N HIS A 41 -1.15 -2.43 3.08
CA HIS A 41 -0.23 -2.97 2.07
C HIS A 41 0.60 -4.12 2.63
N ALA A 42 1.22 -3.93 3.81
CA ALA A 42 2.01 -4.97 4.47
C ALA A 42 1.18 -6.23 4.80
N CYS A 43 -0.10 -6.08 5.14
CA CYS A 43 -1.00 -7.17 5.48
C CYS A 43 -1.63 -7.87 4.27
N GLY A 44 -1.32 -7.43 3.05
CA GLY A 44 -1.90 -7.99 1.83
C GLY A 44 -3.31 -7.51 1.51
N ASP A 45 -3.72 -6.36 2.05
CA ASP A 45 -4.89 -5.64 1.57
C ASP A 45 -4.43 -4.73 0.42
N TRP A 46 -4.66 -5.19 -0.81
CA TRP A 46 -4.18 -4.51 -2.02
C TRP A 46 -5.03 -3.32 -2.44
N GLY A 47 -6.11 -3.03 -1.70
CA GLY A 47 -7.03 -1.94 -1.95
C GLY A 47 -7.87 -2.14 -3.21
N ASP A 48 -8.09 -1.04 -3.93
CA ASP A 48 -8.92 -0.96 -5.11
C ASP A 48 -8.12 -1.35 -6.36
N LEU A 49 -8.08 -2.65 -6.60
CA LEU A 49 -7.50 -3.29 -7.78
C LEU A 49 -8.48 -4.34 -8.36
N PRO A 50 -8.42 -4.60 -9.67
CA PRO A 50 -9.06 -5.77 -10.27
C PRO A 50 -8.62 -7.08 -9.59
N GLU A 51 -9.47 -8.10 -9.62
CA GLU A 51 -9.17 -9.39 -8.97
C GLU A 51 -7.87 -10.03 -9.48
N ALA A 52 -7.66 -10.01 -10.80
CA ALA A 52 -6.44 -10.54 -11.41
C ALA A 52 -5.16 -9.86 -10.89
N ASP A 53 -5.21 -8.55 -10.62
CA ASP A 53 -4.07 -7.81 -10.08
C ASP A 53 -3.83 -8.12 -8.59
N ARG A 54 -4.91 -8.38 -7.83
CA ARG A 54 -4.81 -8.86 -6.45
C ARG A 54 -4.16 -10.24 -6.37
N GLU A 55 -4.59 -11.17 -7.22
CA GLU A 55 -3.98 -12.50 -7.34
C GLU A 55 -2.52 -12.40 -7.76
N GLN A 56 -2.21 -11.54 -8.74
CA GLN A 56 -0.84 -11.30 -9.17
C GLN A 56 0.03 -10.73 -8.04
N ASN A 57 -0.49 -9.83 -7.20
CA ASN A 57 0.22 -9.37 -6.01
C ASN A 57 0.48 -10.49 -5.02
N ASP A 58 -0.50 -11.35 -4.73
CA ASP A 58 -0.31 -12.50 -3.84
C ASP A 58 0.81 -13.43 -4.34
N LEU A 59 0.86 -13.68 -5.65
CA LEU A 59 1.96 -14.43 -6.28
C LEU A 59 3.29 -13.67 -6.19
N SER A 60 3.29 -12.35 -6.40
CA SER A 60 4.48 -11.51 -6.36
C SER A 60 5.10 -11.43 -4.95
N VAL A 61 4.30 -11.52 -3.89
CA VAL A 61 4.79 -11.62 -2.51
C VAL A 61 5.67 -12.86 -2.35
N VAL A 62 5.20 -14.02 -2.84
CA VAL A 62 5.92 -15.29 -2.74
C VAL A 62 7.12 -15.35 -3.71
N ALA A 63 6.94 -14.84 -4.92
CA ALA A 63 7.93 -14.90 -5.99
C ALA A 63 9.03 -13.81 -5.89
N GLY A 64 9.00 -12.95 -4.87
CA GLY A 64 9.97 -11.86 -4.71
C GLY A 64 9.89 -10.82 -5.84
N ARG A 65 8.69 -10.52 -6.34
CA ARG A 65 8.44 -9.51 -7.38
C ARG A 65 7.85 -8.25 -6.78
N ARG A 66 7.86 -7.15 -7.54
CA ARG A 66 7.24 -5.89 -7.13
C ARG A 66 5.76 -6.10 -6.81
N VAL A 67 5.28 -5.41 -5.77
CA VAL A 67 3.87 -5.40 -5.35
C VAL A 67 3.36 -3.97 -5.39
N LEU A 68 2.14 -3.76 -5.91
CA LEU A 68 1.48 -2.46 -5.96
C LEU A 68 0.12 -2.54 -5.28
N SER A 69 -0.22 -1.56 -4.45
CA SER A 69 -1.57 -1.39 -3.92
C SER A 69 -2.10 -0.02 -4.26
N SER A 70 -3.42 0.08 -4.41
CA SER A 70 -4.12 1.30 -4.82
C SER A 70 -5.18 1.63 -3.78
N TYR A 71 -5.11 2.79 -3.14
CA TYR A 71 -6.06 3.18 -2.10
C TYR A 71 -6.79 4.47 -2.48
N PRO A 72 -8.14 4.46 -2.50
CA PRO A 72 -8.90 5.68 -2.74
C PRO A 72 -8.75 6.63 -1.56
N LEU A 73 -8.60 7.92 -1.86
CA LEU A 73 -8.54 9.03 -0.91
C LEU A 73 -9.81 9.91 -0.95
N GLY A 74 -10.79 9.55 -1.79
CA GLY A 74 -12.05 10.27 -1.97
C GLY A 74 -12.20 10.79 -3.40
N GLY A 75 -13.43 10.75 -3.93
CA GLY A 75 -13.67 11.05 -5.35
C GLY A 75 -12.88 10.10 -6.26
N GLU A 76 -12.20 10.66 -7.25
CA GLU A 76 -11.32 9.91 -8.16
C GLU A 76 -9.85 9.85 -7.69
N LEU A 77 -9.52 10.58 -6.60
CA LEU A 77 -8.16 10.63 -6.07
C LEU A 77 -7.80 9.32 -5.39
N LYS A 78 -6.62 8.81 -5.71
CA LYS A 78 -6.05 7.62 -5.09
C LYS A 78 -4.55 7.79 -4.88
N VAL A 79 -3.99 6.99 -4.00
CA VAL A 79 -2.54 6.86 -3.83
C VAL A 79 -2.13 5.42 -4.11
N TRP A 80 -0.99 5.27 -4.76
CA TRP A 80 -0.33 3.99 -4.95
C TRP A 80 0.74 3.77 -3.90
N ILE A 81 0.83 2.54 -3.39
CA ILE A 81 1.93 2.08 -2.56
C ILE A 81 2.61 0.94 -3.28
N ILE A 82 3.89 1.12 -3.58
CA ILE A 82 4.69 0.17 -4.35
C ILE A 82 5.86 -0.31 -3.49
N THR A 83 5.99 -1.63 -3.32
CA THR A 83 7.19 -2.24 -2.75
C THR A 83 7.98 -2.93 -3.84
N GLU A 84 9.24 -2.53 -4.02
CA GLU A 84 10.12 -3.05 -5.06
C GLU A 84 10.46 -4.53 -4.87
N ALA A 85 10.84 -5.21 -5.95
CA ALA A 85 11.09 -6.66 -5.97
C ALA A 85 12.14 -7.09 -4.93
N ASP A 86 13.21 -6.30 -4.79
CA ASP A 86 14.29 -6.52 -3.83
C ASP A 86 13.95 -6.09 -2.39
N ARG A 87 12.73 -5.55 -2.17
CA ARG A 87 12.25 -5.00 -0.89
C ARG A 87 13.14 -3.86 -0.36
N SER A 88 13.90 -3.18 -1.22
CA SER A 88 14.75 -2.06 -0.81
C SER A 88 13.92 -0.84 -0.41
N THR A 89 12.82 -0.59 -1.12
CA THR A 89 11.96 0.57 -0.92
C THR A 89 10.48 0.20 -0.96
N THR A 90 9.70 0.99 -0.22
CA THR A 90 8.24 1.04 -0.30
C THR A 90 7.85 2.50 -0.50
N THR A 91 7.39 2.85 -1.69
CA THR A 91 7.12 4.24 -2.08
C THR A 91 5.62 4.50 -2.18
N LEU A 92 5.18 5.62 -1.59
CA LEU A 92 3.85 6.17 -1.78
C LEU A 92 3.91 7.29 -2.84
N LEU A 93 3.09 7.20 -3.86
CA LEU A 93 3.01 8.20 -4.94
C LEU A 93 1.61 8.25 -5.54
N LEU A 94 1.26 9.35 -6.20
CA LEU A 94 0.05 9.43 -7.00
C LEU A 94 0.22 8.61 -8.30
N PRO A 95 -0.87 8.07 -8.88
CA PRO A 95 -0.79 7.33 -10.14
C PRO A 95 -0.11 8.10 -11.28
N GLU A 96 -0.27 9.43 -11.33
CA GLU A 96 0.27 10.29 -12.37
C GLU A 96 1.79 10.53 -12.24
N GLU A 97 2.39 10.15 -11.11
CA GLU A 97 3.83 10.24 -10.86
C GLU A 97 4.58 8.96 -11.28
N TYR A 98 3.87 7.95 -11.81
CA TYR A 98 4.39 6.66 -12.25
C TYR A 98 4.27 6.48 -13.76
#